data_AF-B8KRQ9-F1
#
_entry.id   AF-B8KRQ9-F1
#
_cell.length_a   1.000
_cell.length_b   1.000
_cell.length_c   1.000
_cell.angle_alpha   90.00
_cell.angle_beta   90.00
_cell.angle_gamma   90.00
#
_symmetry.space_group_name_H-M   'P 1'
#
loop_
_entity.id
_entity.type
_entity.pdbx_description
1 polymer ?
#
loop_
_entity_poly.entity_id
_entity_poly.type
_entity_poly.pdbx_seq_one_letter_code
_entity_poly.pdbx_strand_id
1 'polypeptide(L)'
;MGGAAEPFYRPATAEQSAYIFFREDFIASALHEVAHWCLAGPQRRQLPDYGYWYTEDDRDLVQQQAFFTVEARPQALESIFCEMLGVEFRPSIDNPGAEIPGHLLRDFEARVAACRSQFVRKGLPDRAQRVRRALTALALECTA
;
A
#
# COMPACT_ATOMS: atom_id res chain seq x y z
N MET A 1 8.93 4.96 -9.31
CA MET A 1 10.22 4.61 -9.92
C MET A 1 10.50 3.20 -9.49
N GLY A 2 10.51 2.26 -10.44
CA GLY A 2 10.89 0.88 -10.16
C GLY A 2 12.41 0.73 -10.15
N GLY A 3 12.87 -0.50 -9.94
CA GLY A 3 14.26 -0.89 -9.82
C GLY A 3 14.92 -0.55 -8.49
N ALA A 4 14.16 -0.14 -7.47
CA ALA A 4 14.74 0.17 -6.16
C ALA A 4 14.99 -1.12 -5.36
N ALA A 5 16.05 -1.14 -4.54
CA ALA A 5 16.31 -2.24 -3.63
C ALA A 5 15.22 -2.33 -2.54
N GLU A 6 14.83 -1.17 -2.02
CA GLU A 6 13.81 -1.02 -0.98
C GLU A 6 12.81 0.07 -1.37
N PRO A 7 11.54 -0.04 -0.93
CA PRO A 7 10.56 1.02 -1.10
C PRO A 7 10.99 2.28 -0.36
N PHE A 8 10.73 3.45 -0.96
CA PHE A 8 11.04 4.73 -0.33
C PHE A 8 10.15 5.84 -0.89
N TYR A 9 9.66 6.72 -0.01
CA TYR A 9 9.04 7.97 -0.38
C TYR A 9 9.97 9.15 -0.11
N ARG A 10 10.22 9.91 -1.19
CA ARG A 10 10.95 11.16 -1.15
C ARG A 10 9.99 12.34 -1.30
N PRO A 11 9.90 13.24 -0.30
CA PRO A 11 9.13 14.48 -0.42
C PRO A 11 9.60 15.34 -1.60
N ALA A 12 8.70 16.18 -2.08
CA ALA A 12 9.07 17.22 -3.04
C ALA A 12 9.94 18.29 -2.36
N THR A 13 10.88 18.87 -3.11
CA THR A 13 11.61 20.10 -2.75
C THR A 13 11.19 21.24 -3.68
N ALA A 14 11.81 22.42 -3.56
CA ALA A 14 11.55 23.51 -4.49
C ALA A 14 12.03 23.19 -5.93
N GLU A 15 13.02 22.31 -6.05
CA GLU A 15 13.68 21.95 -7.31
C GLU A 15 13.21 20.62 -7.88
N GLN A 16 12.59 19.75 -7.07
CA GLN A 16 12.31 18.38 -7.44
C GLN A 16 10.91 17.94 -7.00
N SER A 17 10.22 17.23 -7.89
CA SER A 17 8.96 16.57 -7.56
C SER A 17 9.16 15.47 -6.53
N ALA A 18 8.09 15.09 -5.83
CA ALA A 18 8.09 13.94 -4.95
C ALA A 18 8.28 12.65 -5.75
N TYR A 19 8.96 11.67 -5.17
CA TYR A 19 9.17 10.36 -5.78
C TYR A 19 8.67 9.25 -4.85
N ILE A 20 8.02 8.26 -5.46
CA ILE A 20 7.73 6.97 -4.85
C ILE A 20 8.63 5.95 -5.53
N PHE A 21 9.51 5.34 -4.76
CA PHE A 21 10.35 4.22 -5.16
C PHE A 21 9.69 2.95 -4.66
N PHE A 22 9.63 1.93 -5.51
CA PHE A 22 9.06 0.63 -5.15
C PHE A 22 10.07 -0.47 -5.51
N ARG A 23 9.97 -1.59 -4.79
CA ARG A 23 10.94 -2.67 -4.86
C ARG A 23 10.93 -3.33 -6.22
N GLU A 24 12.11 -3.38 -6.83
CA GLU A 24 12.32 -3.94 -8.15
C GLU A 24 11.30 -3.38 -9.15
N ASP A 25 10.81 -4.18 -10.10
CA ASP A 25 9.74 -3.77 -11.02
C ASP A 25 8.42 -4.51 -10.73
N PHE A 26 8.18 -4.84 -9.46
CA PHE A 26 6.97 -5.56 -9.06
C PHE A 26 5.76 -4.63 -9.03
N ILE A 27 4.74 -4.97 -9.82
CA ILE A 27 3.47 -4.23 -9.87
C ILE A 27 2.82 -4.15 -8.49
N ALA A 28 2.82 -5.25 -7.73
CA ALA A 28 2.28 -5.28 -6.38
C ALA A 28 2.98 -4.25 -5.47
N SER A 29 4.32 -4.17 -5.51
CA SER A 29 5.07 -3.16 -4.76
C SER A 29 4.72 -1.74 -5.19
N ALA A 30 4.59 -1.48 -6.50
CA ALA A 30 4.19 -0.16 -6.99
C ALA A 30 2.79 0.25 -6.49
N LEU A 31 1.82 -0.65 -6.56
CA LEU A 31 0.44 -0.40 -6.12
C LEU A 31 0.36 -0.22 -4.60
N HIS A 32 1.13 -0.99 -3.85
CA HIS A 32 1.27 -0.87 -2.41
C HIS A 32 1.76 0.53 -2.01
N GLU A 33 2.88 0.98 -2.58
CA GLU A 33 3.44 2.29 -2.28
C GLU A 33 2.50 3.45 -2.65
N VAL A 34 1.78 3.33 -3.78
CA VAL A 34 0.76 4.32 -4.16
C VAL A 34 -0.42 4.32 -3.17
N ALA A 35 -0.79 3.17 -2.60
CA ALA A 35 -1.80 3.08 -1.57
C ALA A 35 -1.36 3.80 -0.29
N HIS A 36 -0.13 3.58 0.17
CA HIS A 36 0.49 4.33 1.27
C HIS A 36 0.45 5.83 1.01
N TRP A 37 0.94 6.24 -0.17
CA TRP A 37 0.92 7.64 -0.57
C TRP A 37 -0.47 8.23 -0.47
N CYS A 38 -1.50 7.55 -1.01
CA CYS A 38 -2.89 8.01 -1.02
C CYS A 38 -3.47 8.24 0.39
N LEU A 39 -3.02 7.48 1.38
CA LEU A 39 -3.47 7.59 2.77
C LEU A 39 -2.64 8.56 3.61
N ALA A 40 -1.38 8.81 3.24
CA ALA A 40 -0.51 9.75 3.96
C ALA A 40 -1.06 11.19 3.92
N GLY A 41 -1.39 11.79 5.06
CA GLY A 41 -1.89 13.17 5.16
C GLY A 41 -0.89 14.24 4.69
N PRO A 42 -1.31 15.51 4.50
CA PRO A 42 -0.44 16.58 3.99
C PRO A 42 0.89 16.73 4.73
N GLN A 43 0.87 16.67 6.06
CA GLN A 43 2.05 16.77 6.91
C GLN A 43 2.99 15.58 6.71
N ARG A 44 2.43 14.37 6.65
CA ARG A 44 3.22 13.14 6.45
C ARG A 44 3.95 13.15 5.12
N ARG A 45 3.35 13.70 4.06
CA ARG A 45 3.99 13.82 2.74
C ARG A 45 5.13 14.83 2.66
N GLN A 46 5.38 15.57 3.74
CA GLN A 46 6.57 16.42 3.86
C GLN A 46 7.76 15.66 4.47
N LEU A 47 7.56 14.41 4.91
CA LEU A 47 8.57 13.60 5.57
C LEU A 47 9.00 12.43 4.67
N PRO A 48 10.29 12.07 4.66
CA PRO A 48 10.75 10.79 4.12
C PRO A 48 9.91 9.63 4.65
N ASP A 49 9.53 8.68 3.79
CA ASP A 49 8.69 7.52 4.12
C ASP A 49 7.41 7.84 4.89
N TYR A 50 6.85 9.02 4.64
CA TYR A 50 5.66 9.50 5.34
C TYR A 50 5.85 9.63 6.87
N GLY A 51 7.11 9.64 7.35
CA GLY A 51 7.46 9.55 8.75
C GLY A 51 7.15 8.19 9.40
N TYR A 52 7.01 7.12 8.61
CA TYR A 52 7.00 5.76 9.15
C TYR A 52 8.40 5.40 9.65
N TRP A 53 8.44 4.57 10.69
CA TRP A 53 9.68 4.04 11.28
C TRP A 53 10.01 2.74 10.56
N TYR A 54 11.23 2.59 10.09
CA TYR A 54 11.71 1.29 9.64
C TYR A 54 11.84 0.38 10.86
N THR A 55 11.25 -0.81 10.80
CA THR A 55 11.45 -1.86 11.80
C THR A 55 12.18 -2.99 11.09
N GLU A 56 13.25 -3.50 11.67
CA GLU A 56 14.01 -4.62 11.12
C GLU A 56 13.10 -5.84 10.87
N ASP A 57 13.53 -6.73 9.97
CA ASP A 57 12.80 -7.93 9.51
C ASP A 57 12.65 -9.02 10.61
N ASP A 58 12.68 -8.65 11.88
CA ASP A 58 12.66 -9.55 13.04
C ASP A 58 11.50 -9.25 14.00
N ARG A 59 10.41 -8.65 13.49
CA ARG A 59 9.24 -8.28 14.29
C ARG A 59 8.70 -9.46 15.10
N ASP A 60 8.61 -9.26 16.42
CA ASP A 60 7.91 -10.18 17.31
C ASP A 60 6.40 -10.17 17.05
N LEU A 61 5.65 -11.05 17.72
CA LEU A 61 4.19 -11.15 17.51
C LEU A 61 3.43 -9.86 17.88
N VAL A 62 3.91 -9.09 18.86
CA VAL A 62 3.28 -7.84 19.29
C VAL A 62 3.52 -6.76 18.23
N GLN A 63 4.75 -6.63 17.75
CA GLN A 63 5.14 -5.75 16.66
C GLN A 63 4.42 -6.11 15.36
N GLN A 64 4.26 -7.42 15.07
CA GLN A 64 3.52 -7.87 13.90
C GLN A 64 2.03 -7.52 13.96
N GLN A 65 1.39 -7.63 15.13
CA GLN A 65 0.00 -7.19 15.30
C GLN A 65 -0.16 -5.67 15.16
N ALA A 66 0.82 -4.90 15.64
CA ALA A 66 0.86 -3.45 15.42
C ALA A 66 0.98 -3.13 13.92
N PHE A 67 1.87 -3.83 13.21
CA PHE A 67 2.01 -3.76 11.75
C PHE A 67 0.68 -4.07 11.03
N PHE A 68 0.03 -5.20 11.33
CA PHE A 68 -1.27 -5.55 10.75
C PHE A 68 -2.36 -4.50 10.99
N THR A 69 -2.27 -3.76 12.10
CA THR A 69 -3.21 -2.69 12.41
C THR A 69 -3.03 -1.49 11.49
N VAL A 70 -1.78 -1.08 11.24
CA VAL A 70 -1.49 0.07 10.37
C VAL A 70 -1.62 -0.28 8.88
N GLU A 71 -1.36 -1.53 8.50
CA GLU A 71 -1.35 -2.01 7.12
C GLU A 71 -2.70 -2.38 6.54
N ALA A 72 -3.71 -2.64 7.39
CA ALA A 72 -4.99 -3.09 6.87
C ALA A 72 -5.65 -2.09 5.91
N ARG A 73 -5.45 -0.79 6.13
CA ARG A 73 -6.01 0.26 5.26
C ARG A 73 -5.21 0.45 3.96
N PRO A 74 -3.86 0.56 3.98
CA PRO A 74 -3.06 0.53 2.76
C PRO A 74 -3.37 -0.70 1.89
N GLN A 75 -3.31 -1.91 2.45
CA GLN A 75 -3.55 -3.13 1.69
C GLN A 75 -5.00 -3.27 1.19
N ALA A 76 -5.97 -2.71 1.93
CA ALA A 76 -7.34 -2.62 1.41
C ALA A 76 -7.42 -1.75 0.15
N LEU A 77 -6.68 -0.63 0.13
CA LEU A 77 -6.65 0.26 -1.02
C LEU A 77 -5.85 -0.34 -2.19
N GLU A 78 -4.72 -0.99 -1.89
CA GLU A 78 -3.95 -1.80 -2.84
C GLU A 78 -4.86 -2.83 -3.54
N SER A 79 -5.66 -3.58 -2.78
CA SER A 79 -6.59 -4.57 -3.35
C SER A 79 -7.58 -3.97 -4.36
N ILE A 80 -7.99 -2.71 -4.16
CA ILE A 80 -8.89 -2.00 -5.08
C ILE A 80 -8.12 -1.62 -6.35
N PHE A 81 -6.86 -1.22 -6.22
CA PHE A 81 -6.02 -0.90 -7.37
C PHE A 81 -5.66 -2.15 -8.19
N CYS A 82 -5.33 -3.26 -7.54
CA CYS A 82 -5.08 -4.55 -8.19
C CYS A 82 -6.29 -4.98 -9.03
N GLU A 83 -7.51 -4.85 -8.50
CA GLU A 83 -8.75 -5.15 -9.22
C GLU A 83 -8.88 -4.32 -10.51
N MET A 84 -8.52 -3.04 -10.50
CA MET A 84 -8.63 -2.19 -11.69
C MET A 84 -7.70 -2.65 -12.82
N LEU A 85 -6.57 -3.28 -12.48
CA LEU A 85 -5.58 -3.76 -13.44
C LEU A 85 -5.69 -5.27 -13.72
N GLY A 86 -6.67 -5.96 -13.13
CA GLY A 86 -6.80 -7.43 -13.25
C GLY A 86 -5.64 -8.20 -12.61
N VAL A 87 -4.93 -7.61 -11.65
CA VAL A 87 -3.81 -8.24 -10.93
C VAL A 87 -4.35 -8.95 -9.68
N GLU A 88 -3.85 -10.16 -9.40
CA GLU A 88 -4.20 -10.87 -8.18
C GLU A 88 -3.62 -10.14 -6.96
N PHE A 89 -4.48 -9.81 -5.99
CA PHE A 89 -4.05 -9.23 -4.73
C PHE A 89 -3.84 -10.32 -3.67
N ARG A 90 -2.72 -10.23 -2.95
CA ARG A 90 -2.43 -11.08 -1.78
C ARG A 90 -1.94 -10.19 -0.64
N PRO A 91 -2.56 -10.25 0.55
CA PRO A 91 -2.08 -9.52 1.71
C PRO A 91 -0.61 -9.83 2.02
N SER A 92 0.21 -8.81 2.19
CA SER A 92 1.61 -8.95 2.57
C SER A 92 1.74 -8.93 4.09
N ILE A 93 2.46 -9.90 4.64
CA ILE A 93 2.82 -9.90 6.07
C ILE A 93 4.12 -9.15 6.34
N ASP A 94 4.91 -8.90 5.30
CA ASP A 94 6.16 -8.14 5.32
C ASP A 94 7.13 -8.56 6.43
N ASN A 95 7.20 -9.84 6.74
CA ASN A 95 8.07 -10.37 7.80
C ASN A 95 8.63 -11.70 7.33
N PRO A 96 9.65 -11.68 6.44
CA PRO A 96 10.15 -12.88 5.81
C PRO A 96 10.77 -13.81 6.85
N GLY A 97 10.17 -14.99 7.03
CA GLY A 97 10.67 -16.02 7.95
C GLY A 97 9.98 -16.06 9.32
N ALA A 98 9.06 -15.14 9.61
CA ALA A 98 8.29 -15.20 10.84
C ALA A 98 7.20 -16.29 10.81
N GLU A 99 7.10 -17.07 11.88
CA GLU A 99 6.00 -18.00 12.10
C GLU A 99 4.80 -17.26 12.69
N ILE A 100 3.88 -16.83 11.82
CA ILE A 100 2.66 -16.13 12.24
C ILE A 100 1.54 -17.15 12.49
N PRO A 101 0.93 -17.18 13.69
CA PRO A 101 -0.23 -18.01 13.96
C PRO A 101 -1.37 -17.79 12.96
N GLY A 102 -1.92 -18.87 12.41
CA GLY A 102 -2.91 -18.78 11.33
C GLY A 102 -4.20 -18.02 11.69
N HIS A 103 -4.55 -17.88 12.97
CA HIS A 103 -5.67 -17.03 13.38
C HIS A 103 -5.36 -15.53 13.20
N LEU A 104 -4.13 -15.09 13.48
CA LEU A 104 -3.72 -13.71 13.27
C LEU A 104 -3.71 -13.33 11.79
N LEU A 105 -3.32 -14.27 10.92
CA LEU A 105 -3.41 -14.09 9.46
C LEU A 105 -4.86 -13.89 9.02
N ARG A 106 -5.78 -14.76 9.45
CA ARG A 106 -7.21 -14.62 9.14
C ARG A 106 -7.80 -13.32 9.68
N ASP A 107 -7.40 -12.91 10.88
CA ASP A 107 -7.86 -11.65 11.47
C ASP A 107 -7.36 -10.44 10.66
N PHE A 108 -6.12 -10.50 10.15
CA PHE A 108 -5.57 -9.47 9.28
C PHE A 108 -6.30 -9.41 7.94
N GLU A 109 -6.50 -10.55 7.27
CA GLU A 109 -7.27 -10.66 6.03
C GLU A 109 -8.71 -10.12 6.19
N ALA A 110 -9.38 -10.49 7.28
CA ALA A 110 -10.71 -9.99 7.60
C ALA A 110 -10.72 -8.46 7.81
N ARG A 111 -9.68 -7.90 8.41
CA ARG A 111 -9.53 -6.45 8.61
C ARG A 111 -9.29 -5.72 7.30
N VAL A 112 -8.46 -6.26 6.42
CA VAL A 112 -8.24 -5.75 5.05
C VAL A 112 -9.58 -5.74 4.29
N ALA A 113 -10.31 -6.86 4.31
CA ALA A 113 -11.61 -6.96 3.67
C ALA A 113 -12.64 -5.94 4.23
N ALA A 114 -12.69 -5.78 5.56
CA ALA A 114 -13.57 -4.81 6.19
C ALA A 114 -13.22 -3.35 5.80
N CYS A 115 -11.93 -3.01 5.75
CA CYS A 115 -11.45 -1.71 5.32
C CYS A 115 -11.79 -1.45 3.83
N ARG A 116 -11.65 -2.47 2.97
CA ARG A 116 -12.07 -2.41 1.56
C ARG A 116 -13.57 -2.15 1.44
N SER A 117 -14.40 -2.91 2.16
CA SER A 117 -15.85 -2.69 2.19
C SER A 117 -16.21 -1.29 2.68
N GLN A 118 -15.45 -0.73 3.62
CA GLN A 118 -15.66 0.65 4.06
C GLN A 118 -15.35 1.65 2.96
N PHE A 119 -14.23 1.50 2.25
CA PHE A 119 -13.88 2.38 1.12
C PHE A 119 -14.92 2.30 0.00
N VAL A 120 -15.41 1.11 -0.34
CA VAL A 120 -16.45 0.94 -1.36
C VAL A 120 -17.76 1.62 -0.94
N ARG A 121 -18.18 1.46 0.32
CA ARG A 121 -19.46 2.04 0.80
C ARG A 121 -19.41 3.54 1.04
N LYS A 122 -18.32 4.04 1.64
CA LYS A 122 -18.20 5.45 2.07
C LYS A 122 -17.52 6.34 1.03
N GLY A 123 -16.89 5.75 0.02
CA GLY A 123 -16.06 6.44 -0.95
C GLY A 123 -14.57 6.39 -0.58
N LEU A 124 -13.76 6.60 -1.62
CA LEU A 124 -12.30 6.66 -1.52
C LEU A 124 -11.84 8.08 -1.16
N PRO A 125 -10.72 8.22 -0.43
CA PRO A 125 -10.02 9.50 -0.33
C PRO A 125 -9.73 10.09 -1.71
N ASP A 126 -9.71 11.41 -1.84
CA ASP A 126 -9.61 12.09 -3.13
C ASP A 126 -8.47 11.60 -4.04
N ARG A 127 -7.28 11.35 -3.47
CA ARG A 127 -6.13 10.87 -4.24
C ARG A 127 -6.31 9.42 -4.69
N ALA A 128 -6.81 8.57 -3.80
CA ALA A 128 -7.17 7.20 -4.14
C ALA A 128 -8.24 7.16 -5.25
N GLN A 129 -9.22 8.07 -5.21
CA GLN A 129 -10.25 8.16 -6.24
C GLN A 129 -9.70 8.63 -7.59
N ARG A 130 -8.70 9.51 -7.60
CA ARG A 130 -7.98 9.92 -8.83
C ARG A 130 -7.16 8.76 -9.39
N VAL A 131 -6.40 8.06 -8.55
CA VAL A 131 -5.62 6.88 -8.95
C VAL A 131 -6.55 5.81 -9.52
N ARG A 132 -7.65 5.46 -8.82
CA ARG A 132 -8.63 4.49 -9.32
C ARG A 132 -9.12 4.82 -10.73
N ARG A 133 -9.50 6.08 -10.99
CA ARG A 133 -9.96 6.51 -12.32
C ARG A 133 -8.88 6.35 -13.38
N ALA A 134 -7.64 6.73 -13.07
CA ALA A 134 -6.52 6.60 -13.99
C ALA A 134 -6.23 5.12 -14.31
N LEU A 135 -6.23 4.25 -13.30
CA LEU A 135 -6.03 2.80 -13.49
C LEU A 135 -7.17 2.17 -14.30
N THR A 136 -8.42 2.54 -14.05
CA THR A 136 -9.56 2.07 -14.85
C THR A 136 -9.42 2.49 -16.32
N ALA A 137 -9.02 3.74 -16.59
CA ALA A 137 -8.81 4.21 -17.96
C ALA A 137 -7.69 3.43 -18.67
N LEU A 138 -6.55 3.23 -17.98
CA LEU A 138 -5.43 2.44 -18.50
C LEU A 138 -5.85 1.00 -18.83
N ALA A 139 -6.61 0.36 -17.95
CA ALA A 139 -7.06 -1.01 -18.17
C ALA A 139 -7.97 -1.14 -19.39
N LEU A 140 -8.84 -0.15 -19.64
CA LEU A 140 -9.68 -0.12 -20.83
C LEU A 140 -8.87 0.03 -22.12
N GLU A 141 -7.83 0.88 -22.11
CA GLU A 141 -6.92 1.08 -23.25
C GLU A 141 -6.14 -0.19 -23.60
N CYS A 142 -5.77 -1.03 -22.62
CA CYS A 142 -5.08 -2.29 -22.88
C CYS A 142 -5.99 -3.42 -23.39
N THR A 143 -7.31 -3.27 -23.25
CA THR A 143 -8.30 -4.27 -23.70
C THR A 143 -8.97 -3.92 -25.03
N ALA A 144 -8.72 -2.73 -25.56
CA ALA A 144 -9.26 -2.23 -26.84
C ALA A 144 -8.26 -2.46 -27.99
#